data_AF-J2AN79-F1
#
_entry.id   AF-J2AN79-F1
#
_cell.length_a   1.000
_cell.length_b   1.000
_cell.length_c   1.000
_cell.angle_alpha   90.00
_cell.angle_beta   90.00
_cell.angle_gamma   90.00
#
_symmetry.space_group_name_H-M   'P 1'
#
loop_
_entity.id
_entity.type
_entity.pdbx_description
1 polymer ?
#
loop_
_entity_poly.entity_id
_entity_poly.type
_entity_poly.pdbx_seq_one_letter_code
_entity_poly.pdbx_strand_id
1 'polypeptide(L)'
;MTLSTELDCQACGACCSYSHEWPRFSTESDADLDLLPAQFVSADQSGMRCDGERCSALSGTIGKQVSCVIYGLRPDVCRTCLPGDDSCLTARKAFGLA
;
A
#
# COMPACT_ATOMS: atom_id res chain seq x y z
N MET A 1 10.50 25.41 -5.81
CA MET A 1 10.02 24.06 -6.14
C MET A 1 9.87 23.30 -4.83
N THR A 2 8.67 23.30 -4.25
CA THR A 2 8.38 22.77 -2.90
C THR A 2 7.17 21.86 -3.00
N LEU A 3 7.32 20.63 -3.48
CA LEU A 3 6.18 19.70 -3.65
C LEU A 3 6.53 18.23 -3.34
N SER A 4 7.67 17.93 -2.71
CA SER A 4 8.12 16.54 -2.56
C SER A 4 8.07 15.97 -1.14
N THR A 5 7.72 16.79 -0.13
CA THR A 5 7.71 16.34 1.28
C THR A 5 6.29 16.04 1.80
N GLU A 6 5.25 16.57 1.13
CA GLU A 6 3.86 16.40 1.58
C GLU A 6 3.27 15.02 1.20
N LEU A 7 3.81 14.40 0.15
CA LEU A 7 3.37 13.11 -0.37
C LEU A 7 4.22 11.94 0.16
N ASP A 8 4.61 11.98 1.43
CA ASP A 8 5.34 10.88 2.03
C ASP A 8 4.39 9.72 2.40
N CYS A 9 4.53 8.60 1.69
CA CYS A 9 3.78 7.38 1.97
C CYS A 9 4.07 6.81 3.36
N GLN A 10 5.26 7.06 3.93
CA GLN A 10 5.61 6.69 5.31
C GLN A 10 4.99 7.63 6.36
N ALA A 11 4.46 8.78 5.94
CA ALA A 11 3.70 9.68 6.81
C ALA A 11 2.18 9.42 6.71
N CYS A 12 1.66 9.15 5.50
CA CYS A 12 0.21 9.07 5.29
C CYS A 12 -0.37 7.65 5.39
N GLY A 13 0.22 6.64 4.75
CA GLY A 13 -0.32 5.28 4.68
C GLY A 13 -1.68 5.11 4.00
N ALA A 14 -2.24 6.17 3.40
CA ALA A 14 -3.61 6.21 2.90
C ALA A 14 -3.90 5.11 1.86
N CYS A 15 -3.03 4.94 0.87
CA CYS A 15 -3.23 3.95 -0.20
C CYS A 15 -3.27 2.52 0.34
N CYS A 16 -2.48 2.21 1.37
CA CYS A 16 -2.45 0.90 2.02
C CYS A 16 -3.62 0.64 2.98
N SER A 17 -4.50 1.63 3.19
CA SER A 17 -5.66 1.51 4.07
C SER A 17 -6.99 1.87 3.40
N TYR A 18 -6.96 2.23 2.11
CA TYR A 18 -8.12 2.76 1.40
C TYR A 18 -9.12 1.69 0.99
N SER A 19 -8.64 0.58 0.39
CA SER A 19 -9.52 -0.51 0.03
C SER A 19 -8.81 -1.85 0.01
N HIS A 20 -9.48 -2.91 0.47
CA HIS A 20 -8.98 -4.29 0.37
C HIS A 20 -8.90 -4.80 -1.08
N GLU A 21 -9.64 -4.17 -2.00
CA GLU A 21 -9.58 -4.49 -3.43
C GLU A 21 -8.36 -3.86 -4.10
N TRP A 22 -7.51 -3.15 -3.34
CA TRP A 22 -6.40 -2.37 -3.83
C TRP A 22 -5.15 -2.55 -2.96
N PRO A 23 -3.98 -2.89 -3.51
CA PRO A 23 -3.68 -3.36 -4.87
C PRO A 23 -3.87 -4.89 -5.02
N ARG A 24 -4.35 -5.35 -6.20
CA ARG A 24 -4.40 -6.78 -6.57
C ARG A 24 -3.18 -7.18 -7.40
N PHE A 25 -2.68 -8.39 -7.19
CA PHE A 25 -1.67 -9.00 -8.06
C PHE A 25 -2.27 -9.19 -9.44
N SER A 26 -1.62 -8.61 -10.45
CA SER A 26 -2.15 -8.65 -11.83
C SER A 26 -1.06 -8.67 -12.90
N THR A 27 0.15 -8.24 -12.56
CA THR A 27 1.27 -8.17 -13.49
C THR A 27 2.53 -8.87 -13.00
N GLU A 28 2.56 -9.30 -11.75
CA GLU A 28 3.69 -9.99 -11.12
C GLU A 28 3.83 -11.45 -11.56
N SER A 29 5.07 -11.94 -11.58
CA SER A 29 5.34 -13.36 -11.79
C SER A 29 5.12 -14.15 -10.50
N ASP A 30 4.70 -15.41 -10.61
CA ASP A 30 4.55 -16.31 -9.45
C ASP A 30 5.83 -16.39 -8.61
N ALA A 31 7.01 -16.33 -9.26
CA ALA A 31 8.30 -16.35 -8.58
C ALA A 31 8.55 -15.11 -7.71
N ASP A 32 8.06 -13.92 -8.11
CA ASP A 32 8.16 -12.70 -7.32
C ASP A 32 7.16 -12.72 -6.15
N LEU A 33 5.98 -13.30 -6.38
CA LEU A 33 4.96 -13.46 -5.35
C LEU A 33 5.37 -14.49 -4.28
N ASP A 34 6.10 -15.54 -4.67
CA ASP A 34 6.65 -16.55 -3.75
C ASP A 34 7.69 -15.97 -2.77
N LEU A 35 8.27 -14.80 -3.06
CA LEU A 35 9.17 -14.09 -2.14
C LEU A 35 8.41 -13.38 -1.01
N LEU A 36 7.09 -13.18 -1.16
CA LEU A 36 6.28 -12.53 -0.15
C LEU A 36 6.00 -13.48 1.02
N PRO A 37 6.13 -13.03 2.28
CA PRO A 37 5.73 -13.85 3.40
C PRO A 37 4.24 -14.17 3.33
N ALA A 38 3.90 -15.46 3.32
CA ALA A 38 2.52 -15.94 3.13
C ALA A 38 1.50 -15.32 4.10
N GLN A 39 1.91 -14.90 5.30
CA GLN A 39 1.04 -14.21 6.27
C GLN A 39 0.53 -12.83 5.81
N PHE A 40 1.16 -12.23 4.80
CA PHE A 40 0.80 -10.95 4.21
C PHE A 40 0.17 -11.09 2.81
N VAL A 41 -0.01 -12.31 2.32
CA VAL A 41 -0.67 -12.63 1.05
C VAL A 41 -2.08 -13.12 1.31
N SER A 42 -3.04 -12.71 0.50
CA SER A 42 -4.44 -13.15 0.62
C SER A 42 -4.57 -14.65 0.40
N ALA A 43 -5.59 -15.29 0.98
CA ALA A 43 -5.74 -16.75 0.90
C ALA A 43 -5.98 -17.26 -0.54
N ASP A 44 -6.54 -16.41 -1.40
CA ASP A 44 -6.76 -16.64 -2.82
C ASP A 44 -5.57 -16.20 -3.69
N GLN A 45 -4.48 -15.71 -3.08
CA GLN A 45 -3.28 -15.20 -3.75
C GLN A 45 -3.58 -14.11 -4.81
N SER A 46 -4.73 -13.44 -4.71
CA SER A 46 -5.12 -12.38 -5.63
C SER A 46 -4.53 -11.01 -5.25
N GLY A 47 -3.88 -10.90 -4.10
CA GLY A 47 -3.25 -9.66 -3.65
C GLY A 47 -2.66 -9.75 -2.24
N MET A 48 -2.38 -8.56 -1.69
CA MET A 48 -1.97 -8.43 -0.30
C MET A 48 -3.14 -8.77 0.63
N ARG A 49 -2.85 -9.44 1.74
CA ARG A 49 -3.84 -9.69 2.79
C ARG A 49 -4.19 -8.38 3.50
N CYS A 50 -5.49 -8.11 3.62
CA CYS A 50 -6.03 -6.97 4.36
C CYS A 50 -6.88 -7.43 5.55
N ASP A 51 -6.88 -6.63 6.61
CA ASP A 51 -7.78 -6.70 7.75
C ASP A 51 -8.81 -5.57 7.61
N GLY A 52 -10.01 -5.92 7.13
CA GLY A 52 -10.92 -4.93 6.53
C GLY A 52 -10.24 -4.25 5.33
N GLU A 53 -10.27 -2.92 5.28
CA GLU A 53 -9.64 -2.13 4.20
C GLU A 53 -8.13 -1.89 4.40
N ARG A 54 -7.56 -2.36 5.52
CA ARG A 54 -6.17 -2.09 5.90
C ARG A 54 -5.24 -3.24 5.55
N CYS A 55 -4.18 -2.96 4.79
CA CYS A 55 -3.13 -3.93 4.51
C CYS A 55 -2.49 -4.45 5.80
N SER A 56 -2.38 -5.78 5.92
CA SER A 56 -1.82 -6.47 7.08
C SER A 56 -0.32 -6.20 7.29
N ALA A 57 0.41 -5.82 6.24
CA ALA A 57 1.81 -5.43 6.32
C ALA A 57 2.02 -3.96 6.73
N LEU A 58 0.95 -3.18 6.86
CA LEU A 58 1.02 -1.77 7.24
C LEU A 58 1.02 -1.63 8.78
N SER A 59 2.15 -1.20 9.32
CA SER A 59 2.30 -0.84 10.74
C SER A 59 2.17 0.68 10.93
N GLY A 60 1.77 1.10 12.13
CA GLY A 60 1.63 2.50 12.52
C GLY A 60 0.21 3.06 12.38
N THR A 61 0.10 4.39 12.32
CA THR A 61 -1.18 5.12 12.30
C THR A 61 -1.29 5.99 11.05
N ILE A 62 -2.37 5.80 10.30
CA ILE A 62 -2.69 6.57 9.08
C ILE A 62 -2.70 8.08 9.40
N GLY A 63 -2.07 8.87 8.53
CA GLY A 63 -1.96 10.33 8.68
C GLY A 63 -1.01 10.82 9.78
N LYS A 64 -0.30 9.91 10.47
CA LYS A 64 0.72 10.28 11.47
C LYS A 64 2.09 9.75 11.07
N GLN A 65 2.25 8.44 11.13
CA GLN A 65 3.48 7.73 10.80
C GLN A 65 3.14 6.27 10.59
N VAL A 66 3.56 5.74 9.45
CA VAL A 66 3.36 4.36 9.06
C VAL A 66 4.64 3.75 8.53
N SER A 67 4.71 2.43 8.55
CA SER A 67 5.78 1.68 7.92
C SER A 67 5.24 0.39 7.34
N CYS A 68 5.70 0.03 6.14
CA CYS A 68 5.43 -1.29 5.60
C CYS A 68 6.49 -2.25 6.16
N VAL A 69 6.07 -3.32 6.85
CA VAL A 69 7.01 -4.28 7.43
C VAL A 69 7.75 -5.11 6.37
N ILE A 70 7.22 -5.14 5.14
CA ILE A 70 7.86 -5.77 3.96
C ILE A 70 8.35 -4.72 2.94
N TYR A 71 8.69 -3.48 3.37
CA TYR A 71 8.95 -2.37 2.44
C TYR A 71 9.94 -2.70 1.31
N GLY A 72 10.98 -3.49 1.60
CA GLY A 72 11.97 -3.95 0.63
C GLY A 72 11.47 -5.02 -0.34
N LEU A 73 10.52 -5.86 0.12
CA LEU A 73 9.89 -6.93 -0.65
C LEU A 73 8.55 -6.49 -1.25
N ARG A 74 8.25 -5.19 -1.31
CA ARG A 74 6.98 -4.72 -1.88
C ARG A 74 6.82 -5.27 -3.31
N PRO A 75 5.69 -5.91 -3.63
CA PRO A 75 5.38 -6.35 -4.97
C PRO A 75 5.15 -5.13 -5.88
N ASP A 76 5.15 -5.35 -7.19
CA ASP A 76 5.03 -4.26 -8.17
C ASP A 76 3.73 -3.48 -8.00
N VAL A 77 2.63 -4.13 -7.65
CA VAL A 77 1.35 -3.46 -7.39
C VAL A 77 1.38 -2.49 -6.20
N CYS A 78 2.30 -2.68 -5.25
CA CYS A 78 2.55 -1.74 -4.16
C CYS A 78 3.47 -0.58 -4.58
N ARG A 79 4.11 -0.67 -5.75
CA ARG A 79 5.00 0.33 -6.35
C ARG A 79 4.35 1.09 -7.50
N THR A 80 3.26 0.56 -8.09
CA THR A 80 2.50 1.23 -9.15
C THR A 80 1.73 2.44 -8.65
N CYS A 81 1.28 2.45 -7.39
CA CYS A 81 0.72 3.65 -6.79
C CYS A 81 1.84 4.63 -6.43
N LEU A 82 1.93 5.71 -7.21
CA LEU A 82 2.97 6.71 -7.07
C LEU A 82 2.49 7.86 -6.16
N PRO A 83 3.38 8.41 -5.32
CA PRO A 83 3.04 9.60 -4.55
C PRO A 83 2.51 10.74 -5.44
N GLY A 84 1.26 11.15 -5.21
CA GLY A 84 0.62 12.24 -5.94
C GLY A 84 -0.10 11.87 -7.24
N ASP A 85 -0.16 10.57 -7.59
CA ASP A 85 -1.07 10.13 -8.65
C ASP A 85 -2.55 10.26 -8.24
N ASP A 86 -3.47 10.15 -9.21
CA ASP A 86 -4.91 10.30 -8.96
C ASP A 86 -5.41 9.32 -7.89
N SER A 87 -4.86 8.11 -7.87
CA SER A 87 -5.16 7.07 -6.89
C SER A 87 -4.74 7.48 -5.47
N CYS A 88 -3.52 8.00 -5.32
CA CYS A 88 -2.94 8.49 -4.08
C CYS A 88 -3.75 9.67 -3.55
N LEU A 89 -4.06 10.64 -4.40
CA LEU A 89 -4.86 11.80 -4.01
C LEU A 89 -6.28 11.40 -3.59
N THR A 90 -6.88 10.42 -4.28
CA THR A 90 -8.19 9.88 -3.91
C THR A 90 -8.15 9.19 -2.54
N ALA A 91 -7.16 8.34 -2.32
CA ALA A 91 -6.97 7.67 -1.03
C ALA A 91 -6.73 8.68 0.09
N ARG A 92 -5.84 9.65 -0.10
CA ARG A 92 -5.55 10.72 0.88
C ARG A 92 -6.81 11.50 1.24
N LYS A 93 -7.61 11.91 0.24
CA LYS A 93 -8.88 12.63 0.46
C LYS A 93 -9.86 11.84 1.32
N ALA A 94 -9.98 10.53 1.10
CA ALA A 94 -10.86 9.68 1.91
C ALA A 94 -10.45 9.63 3.39
N PHE A 95 -9.16 9.82 3.68
CA PHE A 95 -8.64 9.94 5.05
C PHE A 95 -8.50 11.38 5.54
N GLY A 96 -8.98 12.37 4.78
CA GLY A 96 -8.88 13.79 5.13
C GLY A 96 -7.44 14.33 5.12
N LEU A 97 -6.54 13.70 4.36
CA LEU A 97 -5.14 14.10 4.22
C LEU A 97 -4.99 15.00 2.97
N ALA A 98 -4.21 16.08 3.11
CA ALA A 98 -3.90 17.03 2.04
C ALA A 98 -2.81 16.48 1.10
#